data_AF-A0A1E3W2D2-F1
#
_entry.id   AF-A0A1E3W2D2-F1
#
_cell.length_a   1.000
_cell.length_b   1.000
_cell.length_c   1.000
_cell.angle_alpha   90.00
_cell.angle_beta   90.00
_cell.angle_gamma   90.00
#
_symmetry.space_group_name_H-M   'P 1'
#
loop_
_entity.id
_entity.type
_entity.pdbx_description
1 polymer ?
#
loop_
_entity_poly.entity_id
_entity_poly.type
_entity_poly.pdbx_seq_one_letter_code
_entity_poly.pdbx_strand_id
1 'polypeptide(L)' 'MVNQAHADHGTVLRPDQAAFVVNADGSFSLLVPDLAEGEAYSAAQMLVVAFAARLEDEDFREDMFDFLSDLHAEGGRH' A
#
# COMPACT_ATOMS: atom_id res chain seq x y z
N MET A 1 -12.51 30.96 -8.66
CA MET A 1 -11.51 30.21 -7.85
C MET A 1 -12.15 28.86 -7.55
N VAL A 2 -11.76 27.82 -8.29
CA VAL A 2 -12.41 26.50 -8.24
C VAL A 2 -11.93 25.79 -6.98
N ASN A 3 -12.84 25.54 -6.05
CA ASN A 3 -12.61 24.72 -4.87
C ASN A 3 -12.52 23.27 -5.35
N GLN A 4 -11.31 22.77 -5.60
CA GLN A 4 -11.10 21.35 -5.89
C GLN A 4 -11.31 20.58 -4.59
N ALA A 5 -12.56 20.15 -4.38
CA ALA A 5 -12.87 19.12 -3.40
C ALA A 5 -12.22 17.82 -3.89
N HIS A 6 -11.02 17.52 -3.42
CA HIS A 6 -10.51 16.16 -3.43
C HIS A 6 -11.38 15.37 -2.45
N ALA A 7 -12.37 14.65 -2.98
CA ALA A 7 -13.04 13.63 -2.22
C ALA A 7 -12.02 12.51 -2.02
N ASP A 8 -11.30 12.58 -0.91
CA ASP A 8 -10.57 11.46 -0.34
C ASP A 8 -11.64 10.44 0.06
N HIS A 9 -12.06 9.63 -0.90
CA HIS A 9 -12.89 8.47 -0.64
C HIS A 9 -12.00 7.46 0.06
N GLY A 10 -11.82 7.63 1.37
CA GLY A 10 -11.06 6.69 2.18
C GLY A 10 -11.53 5.27 1.87
N THR A 11 -10.59 4.42 1.47
CA THR A 11 -10.88 3.01 1.18
C THR A 11 -11.27 2.32 2.49
N VAL A 12 -12.54 1.91 2.60
CA VAL A 12 -12.99 1.11 3.74
C VAL A 12 -12.60 -0.35 3.49
N LEU A 13 -11.64 -0.84 4.28
CA LEU A 13 -11.23 -2.23 4.26
C LEU A 13 -12.24 -3.10 5.00
N ARG A 14 -12.52 -4.28 4.46
CA ARG A 14 -13.24 -5.33 5.20
C ARG A 14 -12.32 -5.91 6.28
N PRO A 15 -12.88 -6.51 7.35
CA PRO A 15 -12.09 -7.08 8.45
C PRO A 15 -11.11 -8.19 8.04
N ASP A 16 -11.31 -8.80 6.87
CA ASP A 16 -10.46 -9.86 6.30
C ASP A 16 -9.40 -9.34 5.32
N GLN A 17 -9.31 -8.03 5.10
CA GLN A 17 -8.39 -7.44 4.12
C GLN A 17 -7.14 -6.88 4.79
N ALA A 18 -5.99 -7.08 4.13
CA ALA A 18 -4.76 -6.38 4.44
C ALA A 18 -4.57 -5.20 3.48
N ALA A 19 -3.89 -4.16 3.94
CA ALA A 19 -3.51 -3.03 3.10
C ALA A 19 -2.10 -2.54 3.44
N PHE A 20 -1.37 -2.18 2.39
CA PHE A 20 -0.15 -1.41 2.50
C PHE A 20 -0.49 0.05 2.24
N VAL A 21 -0.24 0.92 3.22
CA VAL A 21 -0.64 2.33 3.23
C VAL A 21 0.60 3.20 3.17
N VAL A 22 0.61 4.16 2.25
CA VAL A 22 1.59 5.25 2.20
C VAL A 22 0.97 6.46 2.87
N ASN A 23 1.54 6.90 3.99
CA ASN A 23 1.05 8.05 4.74
C ASN A 23 1.51 9.36 4.10
N ALA A 24 0.81 10.46 4.42
CA ALA A 24 1.11 11.78 3.88
C ALA A 24 2.50 12.32 4.29
N ASP A 25 3.07 11.81 5.38
CA ASP A 25 4.41 12.14 5.85
C ASP A 25 5.51 11.28 5.18
N GLY A 26 5.14 10.41 4.23
CA GLY A 26 6.03 9.50 3.53
C GLY A 26 6.35 8.22 4.31
N SER A 27 5.80 8.05 5.52
CA SER A 27 5.93 6.79 6.24
C SER A 27 5.03 5.70 5.63
N PHE A 28 5.35 4.45 5.94
CA PHE A 28 4.55 3.31 5.51
C PHE A 28 3.85 2.66 6.70
N SER A 29 2.65 2.15 6.47
CA SER A 29 1.90 1.39 7.46
C SER A 29 1.32 0.14 6.82
N LEU A 30 1.44 -0.98 7.53
CA LEU A 30 0.84 -2.23 7.15
C LEU A 30 -0.35 -2.51 8.05
N LEU A 31 -1.54 -2.60 7.44
CA LEU A 31 -2.74 -3.06 8.11
C LEU A 31 -2.92 -4.54 7.78
N VAL A 32 -2.92 -5.38 8.81
CA VAL A 32 -3.23 -6.81 8.69
C VAL A 32 -4.53 -7.11 9.43
N PRO A 33 -5.35 -8.03 8.91
CA PRO A 33 -6.57 -8.45 9.57
C PRO A 33 -6.24 -9.21 10.86
N ASP A 34 -7.10 -9.04 11.86
CA ASP A 34 -7.03 -9.80 13.11
C ASP A 34 -7.54 -11.22 12.85
N LEU A 35 -6.63 -12.18 12.76
CA LEU A 35 -6.93 -13.57 12.50
C LEU A 35 -7.13 -14.31 13.82
N ALA A 36 -8.09 -15.23 13.86
CA ALA A 36 -8.25 -16.11 15.02
C ALA A 36 -7.00 -16.97 15.23
N GLU A 37 -6.75 -17.38 16.47
CA GLU A 37 -5.59 -18.21 16.80
C GLU A 37 -5.58 -19.50 15.95
N GLY A 38 -4.53 -19.67 15.14
CA GLY A 38 -4.36 -20.82 14.26
C GLY A 38 -4.87 -20.63 12.82
N GLU A 39 -5.51 -19.50 12.50
CA GLU A 39 -5.82 -19.16 11.11
C GLU A 39 -4.56 -18.71 10.34
N ALA A 40 -4.44 -19.20 9.10
CA ALA A 40 -3.35 -18.82 8.22
C ALA A 40 -3.73 -17.60 7.39
N TYR A 41 -2.77 -16.70 7.17
CA TYR A 41 -2.91 -15.64 6.20
C TYR A 41 -3.17 -16.22 4.80
N SER A 42 -4.08 -15.58 4.05
CA SER A 42 -4.24 -15.86 2.64
C SER A 42 -2.96 -15.50 1.87
N ALA A 43 -2.77 -16.09 0.68
CA ALA A 43 -1.61 -15.80 -0.16
C ALA A 43 -1.47 -14.30 -0.49
N ALA A 44 -2.60 -13.60 -0.67
CA ALA A 44 -2.59 -12.16 -0.91
C ALA A 44 -2.09 -11.38 0.32
N GLN A 45 -2.55 -11.73 1.53
CA GLN A 45 -2.08 -11.09 2.77
C GLN A 45 -0.60 -11.38 3.01
N MET A 46 -0.15 -12.63 2.79
CA MET A 46 1.27 -13.00 2.89
C MET A 46 2.15 -12.19 1.93
N LEU A 47 1.67 -11.93 0.70
CA LEU A 47 2.38 -11.13 -0.28
C LEU A 47 2.56 -9.68 0.19
N VAL A 48 1.51 -9.08 0.76
CA VAL A 48 1.59 -7.71 1.30
C VAL A 48 2.57 -7.63 2.47
N VAL A 49 2.56 -8.61 3.38
CA VAL A 49 3.54 -8.70 4.49
C VAL A 49 4.97 -8.88 3.96
N ALA A 50 5.17 -9.78 3.00
CA ALA A 50 6.48 -10.03 2.40
C ALA A 50 7.02 -8.77 1.69
N PHE A 51 6.14 -8.00 1.06
CA PHE A 51 6.49 -6.73 0.44
C PHE A 51 6.93 -5.70 1.48
N ALA A 52 6.15 -5.55 2.57
CA ALA A 52 6.49 -4.65 3.66
C ALA A 52 7.84 -5.00 4.32
N ALA A 53 8.10 -6.28 4.56
CA ALA A 53 9.37 -6.74 5.14
C ALA A 53 10.57 -6.45 4.23
N ARG A 54 10.36 -6.40 2.91
CA ARG A 54 11.42 -6.16 1.93
C ARG A 54 11.75 -4.68 1.77
N LEU A 55 10.90 -3.77 2.24
CA LEU A 55 11.17 -2.33 2.21
C LEU A 55 12.23 -1.86 3.22
N GLU A 56 12.64 -2.73 4.14
CA GLU A 56 13.84 -2.49 4.96
C GLU A 56 15.14 -2.62 4.15
N ASP A 57 15.09 -3.25 2.98
CA ASP A 57 16.17 -3.29 2.00
C ASP A 57 16.16 -1.99 1.18
N GLU A 58 17.21 -1.19 1.35
CA GLU A 58 17.34 0.13 0.75
C GLU A 58 17.36 0.09 -0.79
N ASP A 59 18.05 -0.89 -1.38
CA ASP A 59 18.15 -1.04 -2.84
C ASP A 59 16.79 -1.41 -3.43
N PHE A 60 16.10 -2.37 -2.81
CA PHE A 60 14.76 -2.76 -3.24
C PHE A 60 13.74 -1.62 -3.12
N ARG A 61 13.85 -0.83 -2.04
CA ARG A 61 12.98 0.33 -1.80
C ARG A 61 13.16 1.37 -2.90
N GLU A 62 14.40 1.71 -3.27
CA GLU A 62 14.70 2.68 -4.33
C GLU A 62 14.17 2.21 -5.70
N ASP A 63 14.49 0.98 -6.10
CA ASP A 63 14.01 0.39 -7.36
C ASP A 63 12.47 0.41 -7.46
N MET A 64 11.79 0.13 -6.35
CA MET A 64 10.33 0.15 -6.30
C MET A 64 9.77 1.58 -6.43
N PHE A 65 10.39 2.56 -5.78
CA PHE A 65 9.96 3.95 -5.91
C PHE A 65 10.11 4.47 -7.33
N ASP A 66 11.21 4.12 -8.00
CA ASP A 66 11.43 4.46 -9.40
C ASP A 66 10.35 3.83 -10.30
N PHE A 67 10.09 2.54 -10.13
CA PHE A 67 9.03 1.84 -10.86
C PHE A 67 7.64 2.47 -10.67
N LEU A 68 7.26 2.80 -9.43
CA LEU A 68 5.95 3.41 -9.14
C LEU A 68 5.85 4.83 -9.70
N SER A 69 6.96 5.58 -9.69
CA SER A 69 7.03 6.93 -10.26
C SER A 69 6.86 6.90 -11.78
N ASP A 70 7.51 5.95 -12.46
CA ASP A 70 7.35 5.72 -13.90
C ASP A 70 5.91 5.35 -14.25
N LEU A 71 5.30 4.42 -13.51
CA LEU A 71 3.92 4.00 -13.71
C LEU A 71 2.92 5.17 -13.53
N HIS A 72 3.16 6.04 -12.55
CA HIS A 72 2.35 7.24 -12.33
C HIS A 72 2.49 8.25 -13.49
N ALA A 73 3.71 8.45 -13.99
CA ALA A 73 3.98 9.33 -15.12
C ALA A 73 3.31 8.84 -16.43
N GLU A 74 3.22 7.52 -16.61
CA GLU A 74 2.54 6.91 -17.75
C GLU A 74 1.01 6.93 -17.63
N GLY A 75 0.47 6.72 -16.42
CA GLY A 75 -0.97 6.75 -16.14
C GLY A 75 -1.66 8.12 -16.30
N GLY A 76 -0.89 9.21 -16.36
CA GLY A 76 -1.39 10.58 -16.58
C GLY A 76 -1.61 10.99 -18.04
N ARG A 77 -1.44 10.07 -19.00
CA ARG A 77 -1.59 10.33 -20.45
C ARG A 77 -2.92 9.87 -21.08
N HIS A 78 -3.90 9.46 -20.28
CA HIS A 78 -5.22 9.02 -20.75
C HIS A 78 -6.37 9.85 -20.16
#